data_AF-A0A0M4RNC6-F1
#
_entry.id   AF-A0A0M4RNC6-F1
#
_cell.length_a   1.000
_cell.length_b   1.000
_cell.length_c   1.000
_cell.angle_alpha   90.00
_cell.angle_beta   90.00
_cell.angle_gamma   90.00
#
_symmetry.space_group_name_H-M   'P 1'
#
loop_
_entity.id
_entity.type
_entity.pdbx_description
1 polymer ?
#
loop_
_entity_poly.entity_id
_entity_poly.type
_entity_poly.pdbx_seq_one_letter_code
_entity_poly.pdbx_strand_id
1 'polypeptide(L)' 'MSLYDLTLKKEIAREGAWEILGRINKVEDIIGKNMLLELIYKKFGDKTQEIPKMTLEDVEKFEAVMQFLNNIFRTIQGE' A
#
# COMPACT_ATOMS: atom_id res chain seq x y z
N MET A 1 -9.24 -6.99 -21.24
CA MET A 1 -8.55 -5.77 -20.75
C MET A 1 -7.31 -5.56 -21.61
N SER A 2 -7.05 -4.35 -22.08
CA SER A 2 -5.88 -4.07 -22.92
C SER A 2 -4.59 -4.04 -22.11
N LEU A 3 -3.42 -4.17 -22.77
CA LEU A 3 -2.13 -3.98 -22.12
C LEU A 3 -2.00 -2.57 -21.49
N TYR A 4 -2.63 -1.58 -22.12
CA TYR A 4 -2.70 -0.21 -21.61
C TYR A 4 -3.46 -0.14 -20.28
N ASP A 5 -4.64 -0.78 -20.19
CA ASP A 5 -5.46 -0.79 -18.98
C ASP A 5 -4.73 -1.46 -17.79
N LEU A 6 -4.00 -2.55 -18.06
CA LEU A 6 -3.20 -3.23 -17.04
C LEU A 6 -2.04 -2.34 -16.57
N THR A 7 -1.37 -1.67 -17.49
CA THR A 7 -0.27 -0.75 -17.16
C THR A 7 -0.79 0.41 -16.30
N LEU A 8 -1.92 0.99 -16.68
CA LEU A 8 -2.56 2.06 -15.91
C LEU A 8 -2.93 1.59 -14.50
N LYS A 9 -3.55 0.41 -14.36
CA LYS A 9 -3.86 -0.18 -13.04
C LYS A 9 -2.62 -0.38 -12.17
N LYS A 10 -1.50 -0.83 -12.75
CA LYS A 10 -0.23 -0.98 -12.02
C LYS A 10 0.31 0.36 -11.53
N GLU A 11 0.22 1.41 -12.32
CA GLU A 11 0.68 2.75 -11.91
C GLU A 11 -0.21 3.31 -10.78
N ILE A 12 -1.52 3.21 -10.90
CA ILE A 12 -2.47 3.60 -9.84
C ILE A 12 -2.17 2.83 -8.54
N ALA A 13 -1.97 1.52 -8.63
CA ALA A 13 -1.65 0.70 -7.48
C ALA A 13 -0.30 1.08 -6.83
N ARG A 14 0.68 1.50 -7.64
CA ARG A 14 1.98 1.97 -7.14
C ARG A 14 1.85 3.29 -6.40
N GLU A 15 1.10 4.26 -6.94
CA GLU A 15 0.84 5.53 -6.27
C GLU A 15 0.11 5.31 -4.93
N GLY A 16 -0.94 4.49 -4.94
CA GLY A 16 -1.67 4.12 -3.73
C GLY A 16 -0.75 3.46 -2.69
N ALA A 17 0.15 2.58 -3.10
CA ALA A 17 1.10 1.94 -2.20
C ALA A 17 2.05 2.95 -1.53
N TRP A 18 2.55 3.93 -2.28
CA TRP A 18 3.36 5.00 -1.71
C TRP A 18 2.58 5.86 -0.71
N GLU A 19 1.30 6.11 -0.97
CA GLU A 19 0.44 6.79 -0.01
C GLU A 19 0.34 6.01 1.31
N ILE A 20 0.13 4.68 1.24
CA ILE A 20 0.06 3.82 2.43
C ILE A 20 1.37 3.86 3.21
N LEU A 21 2.53 3.76 2.54
CA LEU A 21 3.83 3.88 3.19
C LEU A 21 4.00 5.23 3.89
N GLY A 22 3.56 6.33 3.25
CA GLY A 22 3.56 7.65 3.86
C GLY A 22 2.62 7.75 5.07
N ARG A 23 1.46 7.07 5.04
CA ARG A 23 0.53 7.01 6.17
C ARG A 23 1.10 6.23 7.34
N ILE A 24 1.84 5.14 7.11
CA ILE A 24 2.52 4.40 8.19
C ILE A 24 3.44 5.33 8.97
N ASN A 25 4.26 6.13 8.29
CA ASN A 25 5.15 7.10 8.95
C ASN A 25 4.36 8.11 9.79
N LYS A 26 3.25 8.64 9.25
CA LYS A 26 2.38 9.56 10.01
C LYS A 26 1.74 8.89 11.23
N VAL A 27 1.38 7.61 11.13
CA VAL A 27 0.85 6.84 12.26
C VAL A 27 1.93 6.66 13.33
N GLU A 28 3.18 6.37 12.94
CA GLU A 28 4.32 6.30 13.86
C GLU A 28 4.59 7.64 14.56
N ASP A 29 4.38 8.78 13.88
CA ASP A 29 4.47 10.10 14.52
C ASP A 29 3.41 10.30 15.63
N ILE A 30 2.24 9.65 15.53
CA ILE A 30 1.14 9.74 16.51
C ILE A 30 1.35 8.78 17.69
N ILE A 31 1.66 7.50 17.40
CA ILE A 31 1.69 6.45 18.42
C ILE A 31 3.10 6.13 18.93
N GLY A 32 4.13 6.76 18.35
CA GLY A 32 5.53 6.45 18.56
C GLY A 32 6.01 5.25 17.72
N LYS A 33 7.33 5.03 17.73
CA LYS A 33 7.97 3.92 17.00
C LYS A 33 7.36 2.59 17.40
N ASN A 34 6.93 1.82 16.42
CA ASN A 34 6.26 0.55 16.64
C ASN A 34 6.85 -0.54 15.73
N MET A 35 7.37 -1.61 16.34
CA MET A 35 8.00 -2.72 15.61
C MET A 35 7.05 -3.39 14.59
N LEU A 36 5.75 -3.43 14.87
CA LEU A 36 4.77 -3.97 13.93
C LEU A 36 4.63 -3.05 12.69
N LEU A 37 4.62 -1.73 12.88
CA LEU A 37 4.54 -0.76 11.78
C LEU A 37 5.82 -0.79 10.93
N GLU A 38 7.00 -0.87 11.54
CA GLU A 38 8.26 -1.06 10.81
C GLU A 38 8.25 -2.35 9.97
N LEU A 39 7.74 -3.46 10.52
CA LEU A 39 7.63 -4.73 9.80
C LEU A 39 6.63 -4.66 8.64
N ILE A 40 5.50 -3.98 8.84
CA ILE A 40 4.50 -3.75 7.78
C ILE A 40 5.12 -2.86 6.70
N TYR A 41 5.76 -1.76 7.06
CA TYR A 41 6.41 -0.84 6.13
C TYR A 41 7.39 -1.58 5.23
N LYS A 42 8.28 -2.39 5.81
CA LYS A 42 9.27 -3.15 5.05
C LYS A 42 8.62 -4.16 4.11
N LYS A 43 7.76 -5.04 4.63
CA LYS A 43 7.12 -6.08 3.80
C LYS A 43 6.23 -5.49 2.70
N PHE A 44 5.51 -4.43 3.02
CA PHE A 44 4.64 -3.77 2.06
C PHE A 44 5.45 -2.99 1.01
N GLY A 45 6.54 -2.35 1.43
CA GLY A 45 7.51 -1.71 0.54
C GLY A 45 8.14 -2.69 -0.45
N ASP A 46 8.60 -3.84 0.03
CA ASP A 46 9.14 -4.91 -0.83
C ASP A 46 8.11 -5.36 -1.87
N LYS A 47 6.85 -5.58 -1.44
CA LYS A 47 5.75 -5.97 -2.34
C LYS A 47 5.37 -4.90 -3.35
N THR A 48 5.54 -3.62 -3.00
CA THR A 48 5.30 -2.48 -3.90
C THR A 48 6.29 -2.48 -5.07
N GLN A 49 7.54 -2.90 -4.85
CA GLN A 49 8.54 -3.03 -5.91
C GLN A 49 8.21 -4.15 -6.90
N GLU A 50 7.36 -5.11 -6.53
CA GLU A 50 6.96 -6.23 -7.38
C GLU A 50 5.80 -5.91 -8.33
N ILE A 51 5.10 -4.77 -8.14
CA ILE A 51 3.95 -4.34 -8.96
C ILE A 51 4.19 -4.42 -10.47
N PRO A 52 5.36 -4.04 -11.04
CA PRO A 52 5.61 -4.17 -12.47
C PRO A 52 5.42 -5.60 -13.00
N LYS A 53 5.71 -6.60 -12.17
CA LYS A 53 5.65 -8.04 -12.51
C LYS A 53 4.28 -8.68 -12.22
N MET A 54 3.38 -7.98 -11.53
CA MET A 54 2.08 -8.50 -11.13
C MET A 54 1.14 -8.74 -12.33
N THR A 55 0.30 -9.75 -12.23
CA THR A 55 -0.85 -9.92 -13.13
C THR A 55 -2.00 -9.00 -12.70
N LEU A 56 -3.09 -8.94 -13.49
CA LEU A 56 -4.28 -8.19 -13.09
C LEU A 56 -4.86 -8.68 -11.75
N GLU A 57 -4.96 -10.00 -11.58
CA GLU A 57 -5.48 -10.61 -10.36
C GLU A 57 -4.60 -10.29 -9.15
N ASP A 58 -3.27 -10.26 -9.35
CA ASP A 58 -2.34 -9.87 -8.29
C ASP A 58 -2.50 -8.40 -7.90
N VAL A 59 -2.71 -7.50 -8.87
CA VAL A 59 -2.98 -6.08 -8.61
C VAL A 59 -4.29 -5.89 -7.85
N GLU A 60 -5.36 -6.60 -8.20
CA GLU A 60 -6.64 -6.51 -7.50
C GLU A 60 -6.55 -7.03 -6.06
N LYS A 61 -5.82 -8.14 -5.84
CA LYS A 61 -5.51 -8.63 -4.48
C LYS A 61 -4.69 -7.63 -3.69
N PHE A 62 -3.74 -6.96 -4.35
CA PHE A 62 -2.91 -5.95 -3.72
C PHE A 62 -3.72 -4.69 -3.36
N GLU A 63 -4.63 -4.24 -4.23
CA GLU A 63 -5.59 -3.16 -3.96
C GLU A 63 -6.45 -3.44 -2.72
N ALA A 64 -6.97 -4.66 -2.59
CA ALA A 64 -7.74 -5.05 -1.40
C ALA A 64 -6.91 -4.94 -0.09
N VAL A 65 -5.65 -5.35 -0.13
CA VAL A 65 -4.72 -5.21 1.02
C VAL A 65 -4.46 -3.74 1.32
N MET A 66 -4.25 -2.91 0.29
CA MET A 66 -4.06 -1.46 0.46
C MET A 66 -5.25 -0.80 1.13
N GLN A 67 -6.47 -1.10 0.68
CA GLN A 67 -7.69 -0.55 1.26
C GLN A 67 -7.84 -0.95 2.73
N PHE A 68 -7.56 -2.22 3.06
CA PHE A 68 -7.59 -2.70 4.44
C PHE A 68 -6.61 -1.95 5.34
N LEU A 69 -5.35 -1.80 4.91
CA LEU A 69 -4.33 -1.06 5.64
C LEU A 69 -4.70 0.43 5.78
N ASN A 70 -5.20 1.04 4.70
CA ASN A 70 -5.61 2.44 4.71
C ASN A 70 -6.69 2.70 5.76
N ASN A 71 -7.71 1.84 5.83
CA ASN A 71 -8.80 1.99 6.78
C ASN A 71 -8.30 1.93 8.24
N ILE A 72 -7.34 1.04 8.52
CA ILE A 72 -6.71 0.96 9.85
C ILE A 72 -5.96 2.26 10.16
N PHE A 73 -5.12 2.72 9.23
CA PHE A 73 -4.29 3.91 9.45
C PHE A 73 -5.12 5.19 9.58
N ARG A 74 -6.18 5.35 8.78
CA ARG A 74 -7.12 6.48 8.90
C ARG A 74 -7.83 6.51 10.25
N THR A 75 -8.26 5.33 10.73
CA THR A 75 -8.86 5.21 12.07
C THR A 75 -7.90 5.69 13.17
N ILE A 76 -6.61 5.38 13.07
CA ILE A 76 -5.60 5.83 14.04
C ILE A 76 -5.33 7.34 13.91
N GLN A 77 -5.40 7.89 12.70
CA GLN A 77 -5.24 9.32 12.42
C GLN A 77 -6.46 10.17 12.79
N GLY A 78 -7.61 9.55 13.08
CA GLY A 78 -8.87 10.24 13.32
C GLY A 78 -9.53 10.78 12.04
N GLU A 79 -9.22 10.19 10.88
CA GLU A 79 -9.81 10.49 9.56
C GLU A 79 -10.97 9.56 9.18
#